data_AF-A0A1H5Q6R5-F1
#
_entry.id   AF-A0A1H5Q6R5-F1
#
_cell.length_a   1.000
_cell.length_b   1.000
_cell.length_c   1.000
_cell.angle_alpha   90.00
_cell.angle_beta   90.00
_cell.angle_gamma   90.00
#
_symmetry.space_group_name_H-M   'P 1'
#
loop_
_entity.id
_entity.type
_entity.pdbx_description
1 polymer ?
#
loop_
_entity_poly.entity_id
_entity_poly.type
_entity_poly.pdbx_seq_one_letter_code
_entity_poly.pdbx_strand_id
1 'polypeptide(L)'
;MTGARARIVEKLDRAAADPRLRDLFGAGHHRFRLNPALPADEIATFEAEHDIRLPESYRTFLLEVGDGGAGPGYGLLRLADAYAEVSDSFRGHLRTPSPFSPGQWYENDWWDGFWGPGDEPDPVQGTLAVVHHGCTGYTHLVVSGPGRGRLVRLDLNGVPAPYVLEDEDFLAWYHRWLDELLAGCSVTEFGYKIPGDESTLLAVLSGDPDPRRRAKAAHSVAYLPSTGRETAVAFAAAAADPDGRVRAAALAAARAAKVAVAPAARVALTDHEPTVRAEAIGVLAALGTPDLADRARELLADPDREVLWQTMRALTASGKLLGADLAPLLTRPDPNTRTSAVWHLIEAGGEVTPLLESALDDEDSRVRIHAVQAAHRRDERSLLRALRGRKAVEEHPTVLVNLDRVIAAWS
;
A
#
# COMPACT_ATOMS: atom_id res chain seq x y z
N MET A 1 18.91 -36.62 -2.34
CA MET A 1 19.35 -35.42 -1.58
C MET A 1 18.90 -34.18 -2.36
N THR A 2 19.34 -32.95 -2.14
CA THR A 2 20.23 -32.40 -1.08
C THR A 2 20.25 -30.86 -1.13
N GLY A 3 20.42 -30.26 -2.30
CA GLY A 3 20.86 -28.86 -2.46
C GLY A 3 19.84 -27.78 -2.09
N ALA A 4 18.69 -27.73 -2.78
CA ALA A 4 17.69 -26.69 -2.58
C ALA A 4 17.05 -26.76 -1.18
N ARG A 5 16.59 -27.95 -0.79
CA ARG A 5 16.03 -28.23 0.55
C ARG A 5 16.95 -27.79 1.68
N ALA A 6 18.23 -28.19 1.66
CA ALA A 6 19.15 -27.84 2.75
C ALA A 6 19.34 -26.32 2.88
N ARG A 7 19.48 -25.60 1.75
CA ARG A 7 19.58 -24.13 1.76
C ARG A 7 18.31 -23.45 2.28
N ILE A 8 17.13 -23.98 1.97
CA ILE A 8 15.86 -23.45 2.52
C ILE A 8 15.79 -23.66 4.04
N VAL A 9 16.04 -24.89 4.50
CA VAL A 9 16.00 -25.23 5.93
C VAL A 9 17.03 -24.41 6.71
N GLU A 10 18.27 -24.29 6.22
CA GLU A 10 19.31 -23.45 6.84
C GLU A 10 18.89 -21.98 6.97
N LYS A 11 18.29 -21.41 5.92
CA LYS A 11 17.77 -20.03 5.93
C LYS A 11 16.61 -19.86 6.92
N LEU A 12 15.70 -20.84 7.01
CA LEU A 12 14.59 -20.83 7.96
C LEU A 12 15.07 -20.99 9.41
N ASP A 13 16.03 -21.87 9.68
CA ASP A 13 16.63 -22.04 11.01
C ASP A 13 17.34 -20.74 11.46
N ARG A 14 18.07 -20.08 10.54
CA ARG A 14 18.65 -18.76 10.78
C ARG A 14 17.59 -17.71 11.06
N ALA A 15 16.48 -17.71 10.32
CA ALA A 15 15.38 -16.77 10.52
C ALA A 15 14.67 -16.98 11.87
N ALA A 16 14.45 -18.24 12.27
CA ALA A 16 13.88 -18.61 13.57
C ALA A 16 14.79 -18.23 14.75
N ALA A 17 16.10 -18.31 14.56
CA ALA A 17 17.09 -17.94 15.58
C ALA A 17 17.16 -16.42 15.80
N ASP A 18 16.99 -15.61 14.75
CA ASP A 18 17.13 -14.15 14.79
C ASP A 18 16.01 -13.48 15.62
N PRO A 19 16.34 -12.81 16.75
CA PRO A 19 15.34 -12.12 17.56
C PRO A 19 14.61 -11.00 16.81
N ARG A 20 15.24 -10.38 15.80
CA ARG A 20 14.68 -9.25 15.03
C ARG A 20 13.49 -9.67 14.17
N LEU A 21 13.38 -10.96 13.83
CA LEU A 21 12.40 -11.48 12.88
C LEU A 21 11.16 -12.09 13.57
N ARG A 22 11.16 -12.18 14.91
CA ARG A 22 10.10 -12.86 15.69
C ARG A 22 8.75 -12.14 15.65
N ASP A 23 8.79 -10.82 15.69
CA ASP A 23 7.62 -9.94 15.74
C ASP A 23 7.21 -9.42 14.36
N LEU A 24 7.82 -9.95 13.28
CA LEU A 24 7.38 -9.66 11.91
C LEU A 24 5.98 -10.23 11.66
N PHE A 25 5.24 -9.57 10.78
CA PHE A 25 3.94 -10.04 10.32
C PHE A 25 4.07 -11.46 9.74
N GLY A 26 3.12 -12.34 10.09
CA GLY A 26 3.19 -13.78 9.76
C GLY A 26 4.04 -14.63 10.71
N ALA A 27 5.18 -14.12 11.19
CA ALA A 27 6.17 -14.91 11.92
C ALA A 27 5.62 -15.55 13.21
N GLY A 28 4.71 -14.88 13.93
CA GLY A 28 4.03 -15.45 15.10
C GLY A 28 3.15 -16.68 14.79
N HIS A 29 2.61 -16.77 13.57
CA HIS A 29 1.74 -17.85 13.09
C HIS A 29 2.57 -19.07 12.66
N HIS A 30 3.37 -18.92 11.60
CA HIS A 30 4.14 -20.05 11.02
C HIS A 30 5.49 -20.32 11.74
N ARG A 31 6.03 -19.36 12.50
CA ARG A 31 7.27 -19.48 13.32
C ARG A 31 8.48 -20.02 12.55
N PHE A 32 8.57 -19.66 11.27
CA PHE A 32 9.54 -20.17 10.29
C PHE A 32 9.59 -21.71 10.17
N ARG A 33 8.49 -22.41 10.52
CA ARG A 33 8.35 -23.85 10.35
C ARG A 33 7.58 -24.18 9.07
N LEU A 34 8.07 -25.17 8.35
CA LEU A 34 7.36 -25.80 7.24
C LEU A 34 6.50 -26.97 7.77
N ASN A 35 5.44 -27.27 7.04
CA ASN A 35 4.73 -28.55 7.17
C ASN A 35 5.59 -29.69 6.58
N PRO A 36 5.26 -30.97 6.88
CA PRO A 36 5.90 -32.10 6.22
C PRO A 36 5.79 -32.02 4.69
N ALA A 37 6.78 -32.56 3.98
CA ALA A 37 6.73 -32.70 2.53
C ALA A 37 5.73 -33.79 2.11
N LEU A 38 5.07 -33.61 0.96
CA LEU A 38 4.09 -34.56 0.42
C LEU A 38 4.78 -35.77 -0.22
N PRO A 39 4.26 -36.99 -0.02
CA PRO A 39 4.61 -38.16 -0.80
C PRO A 39 4.38 -37.96 -2.30
N ALA A 40 5.22 -38.58 -3.14
CA ALA A 40 5.16 -38.41 -4.60
C ALA A 40 3.85 -38.93 -5.22
N ASP A 41 3.21 -39.90 -4.57
CA ASP A 41 1.90 -40.48 -4.91
C ASP A 41 0.73 -39.57 -4.54
N GLU A 42 0.79 -38.83 -3.43
CA GLU A 42 -0.21 -37.79 -3.11
C GLU A 42 -0.17 -36.67 -4.16
N ILE A 43 1.02 -36.18 -4.50
CA ILE A 43 1.18 -35.15 -5.55
C ILE A 43 0.71 -35.68 -6.93
N ALA A 44 1.03 -36.94 -7.25
CA ALA A 44 0.58 -37.56 -8.51
C ALA A 44 -0.94 -37.79 -8.54
N THR A 45 -1.57 -38.04 -7.40
CA THR A 45 -3.03 -38.17 -7.26
C THR A 45 -3.70 -36.82 -7.54
N PHE A 46 -3.24 -35.75 -6.88
CA PHE A 46 -3.73 -34.38 -7.13
C PHE A 46 -3.61 -33.98 -8.61
N GLU A 47 -2.45 -34.24 -9.23
CA GLU A 47 -2.23 -33.97 -10.66
C GLU A 47 -3.19 -34.75 -11.58
N ALA A 48 -3.50 -36.01 -11.24
CA ALA A 48 -4.41 -36.85 -12.01
C ALA A 48 -5.89 -36.45 -11.81
N GLU A 49 -6.29 -36.08 -10.59
CA GLU A 49 -7.65 -35.60 -10.28
C GLU A 49 -7.99 -34.29 -10.99
N HIS A 50 -6.99 -33.44 -11.25
CA HIS A 50 -7.17 -32.12 -11.86
C HIS A 50 -6.74 -32.04 -13.35
N ASP A 51 -6.26 -33.13 -13.95
CA ASP A 51 -5.79 -33.22 -15.35
C ASP A 51 -4.69 -32.19 -15.67
N ILE A 52 -3.67 -32.12 -14.80
CA ILE A 52 -2.53 -31.19 -14.91
C ILE A 52 -1.19 -31.87 -14.59
N ARG A 53 -0.11 -31.12 -14.80
CA ARG A 53 1.14 -31.28 -14.04
C ARG A 53 1.40 -29.99 -13.27
N LEU A 54 1.82 -30.06 -12.01
CA LEU A 54 2.28 -28.87 -11.30
C LEU A 54 3.55 -28.30 -11.97
N PRO A 55 3.82 -26.99 -11.84
CA PRO A 55 5.11 -26.43 -12.25
C PRO A 55 6.27 -27.07 -11.48
N GLU A 56 7.36 -27.42 -12.16
CA GLU A 56 8.42 -28.30 -11.63
C GLU A 56 9.05 -27.79 -10.33
N SER A 57 9.27 -26.48 -10.21
CA SER A 57 9.83 -25.86 -9.00
C SER A 57 8.91 -25.97 -7.80
N TYR A 58 7.59 -25.81 -7.98
CA TYR A 58 6.61 -26.02 -6.93
C TYR A 58 6.42 -27.50 -6.60
N ARG A 59 6.41 -28.38 -7.61
CA ARG A 59 6.42 -29.84 -7.42
C ARG A 59 7.63 -30.29 -6.58
N THR A 60 8.81 -29.78 -6.88
CA THR A 60 10.05 -30.01 -6.12
C THR A 60 9.92 -29.50 -4.68
N PHE A 61 9.34 -28.31 -4.48
CA PHE A 61 9.10 -27.76 -3.15
C PHE A 61 8.18 -28.66 -2.31
N LEU A 62 7.05 -29.10 -2.86
CA LEU A 62 6.12 -29.99 -2.16
C LEU A 62 6.76 -31.34 -1.80
N LEU A 63 7.54 -31.92 -2.72
CA LEU A 63 8.17 -33.23 -2.56
C LEU A 63 9.39 -33.23 -1.61
N GLU A 64 10.22 -32.19 -1.65
CA GLU A 64 11.46 -32.14 -0.87
C GLU A 64 11.40 -31.23 0.36
N VAL A 65 10.63 -30.14 0.32
CA VAL A 65 10.73 -29.03 1.26
C VAL A 65 9.60 -29.04 2.28
N GLY A 66 8.33 -28.96 1.84
CA GLY A 66 7.17 -28.97 2.72
C GLY A 66 5.84 -28.61 2.02
N ASP A 67 4.72 -29.10 2.56
CA ASP A 67 3.37 -28.73 2.15
C ASP A 67 2.92 -27.41 2.78
N GLY A 68 3.57 -26.31 2.39
CA GLY A 68 3.32 -24.99 2.97
C GLY A 68 3.87 -24.79 4.40
N GLY A 69 3.28 -23.87 5.16
CA GLY A 69 3.80 -23.38 6.43
C GLY A 69 4.55 -22.05 6.25
N ALA A 70 5.85 -22.01 6.52
CA ALA A 70 6.64 -20.78 6.46
C ALA A 70 6.65 -20.14 5.06
N GLY A 71 6.28 -18.86 4.99
CA GLY A 71 6.25 -18.06 3.76
C GLY A 71 5.94 -16.59 4.03
N PRO A 72 5.83 -15.75 2.99
CA PRO A 72 5.35 -14.37 3.09
C PRO A 72 3.91 -14.29 3.65
N GLY A 73 3.49 -13.10 4.09
CA GLY A 73 2.10 -12.87 4.52
C GLY A 73 1.73 -13.72 5.74
N TYR A 74 0.67 -14.52 5.65
CA TYR A 74 0.30 -15.46 6.71
C TYR A 74 1.07 -16.79 6.66
N GLY A 75 1.86 -17.01 5.61
CA GLY A 75 2.53 -18.27 5.31
C GLY A 75 2.07 -18.89 3.98
N LEU A 76 2.74 -19.96 3.58
CA LEU A 76 2.32 -20.78 2.45
C LEU A 76 1.13 -21.67 2.85
N LEU A 77 0.10 -21.70 2.02
CA LEU A 77 -1.01 -22.64 2.14
C LEU A 77 -0.56 -24.06 1.74
N ARG A 78 -1.20 -25.08 2.33
CA ARG A 78 -1.07 -26.48 1.90
C ARG A 78 -1.65 -26.62 0.49
N LEU A 79 -1.20 -27.59 -0.30
CA LEU A 79 -1.70 -27.82 -1.67
C LEU A 79 -3.23 -27.93 -1.73
N ALA A 80 -3.84 -28.66 -0.78
CA ALA A 80 -5.29 -28.81 -0.68
C ALA A 80 -6.00 -27.50 -0.34
N ASP A 81 -5.45 -26.69 0.58
CA ASP A 81 -6.03 -25.39 0.97
C ASP A 81 -5.86 -24.37 -0.17
N ALA A 82 -4.70 -24.34 -0.81
CA ALA A 82 -4.37 -23.47 -1.95
C ALA A 82 -5.24 -23.73 -3.18
N TYR A 83 -5.76 -24.96 -3.34
CA TYR A 83 -6.81 -25.26 -4.29
C TYR A 83 -8.19 -24.88 -3.76
N ALA A 84 -8.50 -25.16 -2.48
CA ALA A 84 -9.80 -24.87 -1.88
C ALA A 84 -10.20 -23.40 -2.02
N GLU A 85 -9.27 -22.46 -1.77
CA GLU A 85 -9.47 -20.99 -1.91
C GLU A 85 -9.92 -20.54 -3.32
N VAL A 86 -9.69 -21.36 -4.35
CA VAL A 86 -10.07 -21.10 -5.75
C VAL A 86 -11.01 -22.19 -6.32
N SER A 87 -11.44 -23.14 -5.49
CA SER A 87 -12.19 -24.32 -5.96
C SER A 87 -13.68 -24.06 -6.21
N ASP A 88 -14.22 -22.98 -5.64
CA ASP A 88 -15.60 -22.53 -5.85
C ASP A 88 -15.82 -21.95 -7.27
N SER A 89 -14.74 -21.71 -8.04
CA SER A 89 -14.81 -21.18 -9.40
C SER A 89 -15.57 -22.11 -10.37
N PHE A 90 -15.00 -23.27 -10.77
CA PHE A 90 -15.68 -24.26 -11.64
C PHE A 90 -14.89 -25.57 -11.80
N ARG A 91 -15.54 -26.62 -12.34
CA ARG A 91 -14.88 -27.90 -12.67
C ARG A 91 -13.87 -27.73 -13.80
N GLY A 92 -12.61 -28.08 -13.53
CA GLY A 92 -11.53 -27.98 -14.51
C GLY A 92 -10.72 -26.68 -14.43
N HIS A 93 -11.00 -25.85 -13.42
CA HIS A 93 -10.26 -24.65 -13.06
C HIS A 93 -8.75 -24.68 -13.38
N LEU A 94 -8.01 -25.68 -12.86
CA LEU A 94 -6.54 -25.74 -12.97
C LEU A 94 -6.01 -26.07 -14.37
N ARG A 95 -6.77 -26.81 -15.20
CA ARG A 95 -6.37 -27.13 -16.59
C ARG A 95 -6.78 -26.03 -17.57
N THR A 96 -7.74 -25.17 -17.21
CA THR A 96 -8.13 -24.00 -18.01
C THR A 96 -6.98 -22.98 -18.04
N PRO A 97 -6.55 -22.46 -19.20
CA PRO A 97 -5.44 -21.52 -19.27
C PRO A 97 -5.74 -20.19 -18.55
N SER A 98 -4.87 -19.81 -17.62
CA SER A 98 -4.87 -18.49 -16.99
C SER A 98 -4.60 -17.38 -18.02
N PRO A 99 -5.14 -16.15 -17.84
CA PRO A 99 -4.81 -15.00 -18.68
C PRO A 99 -3.43 -14.38 -18.39
N PHE A 100 -2.76 -14.78 -17.31
CA PHE A 100 -1.57 -14.07 -16.83
C PHE A 100 -0.30 -14.35 -17.65
N SER A 101 0.26 -13.30 -18.25
CA SER A 101 1.49 -13.32 -19.06
C SER A 101 2.61 -12.52 -18.38
N PRO A 102 3.85 -13.02 -18.33
CA PRO A 102 4.98 -12.27 -17.79
C PRO A 102 5.27 -11.00 -18.60
N GLY A 103 5.58 -9.90 -17.92
CA GLY A 103 5.86 -8.60 -18.55
C GLY A 103 4.62 -7.87 -19.11
N GLN A 104 3.42 -8.47 -19.04
CA GLN A 104 2.18 -7.78 -19.34
C GLN A 104 1.74 -6.93 -18.13
N TRP A 105 1.33 -5.70 -18.39
CA TRP A 105 0.60 -4.89 -17.42
C TRP A 105 -0.90 -5.09 -17.58
N TYR A 106 -1.58 -5.08 -16.44
CA TYR A 106 -3.03 -5.09 -16.31
C TYR A 106 -3.46 -3.72 -15.80
N GLU A 107 -4.60 -3.22 -16.24
CA GLU A 107 -5.21 -1.99 -15.73
C GLU A 107 -6.23 -2.34 -14.63
N ASN A 108 -6.69 -1.36 -13.86
CA ASN A 108 -7.58 -1.62 -12.71
C ASN A 108 -9.00 -2.08 -13.11
N ASP A 109 -9.40 -1.89 -14.37
CA ASP A 109 -10.65 -2.36 -14.98
C ASP A 109 -10.54 -3.79 -15.56
N TRP A 110 -9.38 -4.47 -15.42
CA TRP A 110 -9.21 -5.82 -15.97
C TRP A 110 -10.24 -6.83 -15.42
N TRP A 111 -10.73 -6.62 -14.19
CA TRP A 111 -11.72 -7.48 -13.53
C TRP A 111 -13.14 -7.25 -14.07
N ASP A 112 -13.41 -6.13 -14.74
CA ASP A 112 -14.75 -5.75 -15.23
C ASP A 112 -15.27 -6.66 -16.37
N GLY A 113 -14.45 -7.61 -16.84
CA GLY A 113 -14.85 -8.67 -17.78
C GLY A 113 -15.35 -9.97 -17.13
N PHE A 114 -15.28 -10.10 -15.80
CA PHE A 114 -15.40 -11.38 -15.08
C PHE A 114 -16.62 -11.38 -14.13
N TRP A 115 -17.80 -11.83 -14.60
CA TRP A 115 -19.08 -11.65 -13.89
C TRP A 115 -19.75 -12.95 -13.39
N GLY A 116 -19.42 -13.36 -12.16
CA GLY A 116 -20.23 -14.29 -11.38
C GLY A 116 -20.00 -15.79 -11.62
N PRO A 117 -20.71 -16.66 -10.88
CA PRO A 117 -20.39 -18.09 -10.85
C PRO A 117 -20.79 -18.79 -12.15
N GLY A 118 -19.79 -19.23 -12.92
CA GLY A 118 -19.97 -19.98 -14.16
C GLY A 118 -19.80 -19.18 -15.46
N ASP A 119 -19.53 -17.88 -15.40
CA ASP A 119 -19.06 -17.13 -16.56
C ASP A 119 -17.59 -17.49 -16.82
N GLU A 120 -17.31 -18.12 -17.97
CA GLU A 120 -15.94 -18.31 -18.47
C GLU A 120 -15.56 -17.12 -19.38
N PRO A 121 -14.38 -16.49 -19.21
CA PRO A 121 -13.31 -16.87 -18.28
C PRO A 121 -13.55 -16.41 -16.84
N ASP A 122 -12.90 -17.09 -15.89
CA ASP A 122 -12.82 -16.75 -14.46
C ASP A 122 -11.45 -16.10 -14.15
N PRO A 123 -11.37 -15.11 -13.23
CA PRO A 123 -10.17 -14.28 -13.05
C PRO A 123 -9.03 -15.00 -12.32
N VAL A 124 -9.30 -16.12 -11.64
CA VAL A 124 -8.31 -16.97 -10.96
C VAL A 124 -8.07 -18.29 -11.70
N GLN A 125 -8.73 -18.54 -12.85
CA GLN A 125 -8.59 -19.77 -13.63
C GLN A 125 -7.13 -20.11 -13.96
N GLY A 126 -6.82 -21.41 -13.95
CA GLY A 126 -5.47 -21.90 -14.20
C GLY A 126 -4.45 -21.57 -13.10
N THR A 127 -4.88 -21.13 -11.92
CA THR A 127 -3.98 -20.77 -10.81
C THR A 127 -4.31 -21.47 -9.47
N LEU A 128 -3.33 -21.50 -8.56
CA LEU A 128 -3.48 -21.92 -7.16
C LEU A 128 -3.16 -20.75 -6.23
N ALA A 129 -3.96 -20.48 -5.21
CA ALA A 129 -3.67 -19.44 -4.21
C ALA A 129 -2.63 -19.95 -3.21
N VAL A 130 -1.34 -19.67 -3.44
CA VAL A 130 -0.24 -20.24 -2.60
C VAL A 130 0.04 -19.46 -1.32
N VAL A 131 -0.34 -18.17 -1.25
CA VAL A 131 -0.25 -17.34 -0.03
C VAL A 131 -1.48 -16.44 0.09
N HIS A 132 -2.09 -16.45 1.27
CA HIS A 132 -3.05 -15.43 1.71
C HIS A 132 -2.31 -14.29 2.45
N HIS A 133 -2.59 -13.04 2.09
CA HIS A 133 -1.98 -11.84 2.70
C HIS A 133 -2.92 -11.06 3.63
N GLY A 134 -4.20 -11.43 3.70
CA GLY A 134 -5.23 -10.72 4.45
C GLY A 134 -6.29 -10.08 3.55
N CYS A 135 -7.52 -10.00 4.06
CA CYS A 135 -8.70 -9.47 3.38
C CYS A 135 -8.96 -10.18 2.03
N THR A 136 -8.45 -9.63 0.94
CA THR A 136 -8.68 -10.06 -0.45
C THR A 136 -7.36 -10.25 -1.22
N GLY A 137 -6.20 -10.04 -0.57
CA GLY A 137 -4.89 -10.09 -1.22
C GLY A 137 -4.27 -11.48 -1.21
N TYR A 138 -3.90 -11.99 -2.39
CA TYR A 138 -3.30 -13.32 -2.56
C TYR A 138 -2.06 -13.30 -3.46
N THR A 139 -1.12 -14.20 -3.23
CA THR A 139 -0.15 -14.61 -4.26
C THR A 139 -0.62 -15.93 -4.84
N HIS A 140 -0.85 -15.96 -6.15
CA HIS A 140 -1.22 -17.16 -6.88
C HIS A 140 -0.02 -17.70 -7.67
N LEU A 141 0.07 -19.03 -7.80
CA LEU A 141 0.95 -19.71 -8.74
C LEU A 141 0.14 -20.03 -10.01
N VAL A 142 0.64 -19.60 -11.18
CA VAL A 142 0.03 -19.96 -12.46
C VAL A 142 0.41 -21.40 -12.79
N VAL A 143 -0.60 -22.28 -12.86
CA VAL A 143 -0.45 -23.69 -13.21
C VAL A 143 -0.60 -23.88 -14.71
N SER A 144 -1.59 -23.26 -15.35
CA SER A 144 -1.87 -23.39 -16.79
C SER A 144 -1.96 -22.02 -17.45
N GLY A 145 -1.52 -21.90 -18.70
CA GLY A 145 -1.49 -20.62 -19.44
C GLY A 145 -0.08 -20.07 -19.70
N PRO A 146 0.04 -18.85 -20.26
CA PRO A 146 1.30 -18.29 -20.76
C PRO A 146 2.30 -17.98 -19.63
N GLY A 147 1.83 -17.69 -18.42
CA GLY A 147 2.64 -17.49 -17.22
C GLY A 147 2.93 -18.75 -16.41
N ARG A 148 2.72 -19.97 -16.93
CA ARG A 148 2.92 -21.23 -16.18
C ARG A 148 4.26 -21.26 -15.40
N GLY A 149 4.17 -21.53 -14.10
CA GLY A 149 5.30 -21.57 -13.16
C GLY A 149 5.64 -20.25 -12.49
N ARG A 150 5.02 -19.14 -12.94
CA ARG A 150 5.21 -17.80 -12.38
C ARG A 150 4.20 -17.53 -11.28
N LEU A 151 4.56 -16.61 -10.40
CA LEU A 151 3.64 -16.08 -9.41
C LEU A 151 2.95 -14.83 -9.93
N VAL A 152 1.73 -14.58 -9.47
CA VAL A 152 0.98 -13.34 -9.70
C VAL A 152 0.43 -12.83 -8.37
N ARG A 153 0.56 -11.52 -8.11
CA ARG A 153 -0.12 -10.85 -7.00
C ARG A 153 -1.51 -10.43 -7.48
N LEU A 154 -2.54 -10.85 -6.76
CA LEU A 154 -3.95 -10.55 -7.03
C LEU A 154 -4.60 -9.91 -5.80
N ASP A 155 -5.59 -9.06 -6.05
CA ASP A 155 -6.57 -8.63 -5.05
C ASP A 155 -7.98 -8.98 -5.58
N LEU A 156 -8.75 -9.73 -4.79
CA LEU A 156 -10.08 -10.21 -5.20
C LEU A 156 -11.15 -9.09 -5.22
N ASN A 157 -10.80 -7.85 -4.86
CA ASN A 157 -11.63 -6.66 -5.18
C ASN A 157 -11.38 -6.13 -6.61
N GLY A 158 -10.50 -6.76 -7.40
CA GLY A 158 -10.09 -6.29 -8.73
C GLY A 158 -8.99 -5.23 -8.73
N VAL A 159 -8.79 -4.52 -7.61
CA VAL A 159 -7.87 -3.38 -7.47
C VAL A 159 -6.97 -3.57 -6.24
N PRO A 160 -5.63 -3.41 -6.35
CA PRO A 160 -4.88 -3.02 -7.54
C PRO A 160 -4.81 -4.13 -8.60
N ALA A 161 -4.61 -3.72 -9.85
CA ALA A 161 -4.45 -4.62 -10.97
C ALA A 161 -3.32 -5.67 -10.78
N PRO A 162 -3.45 -6.87 -11.39
CA PRO A 162 -2.50 -7.96 -11.29
C PRO A 162 -1.07 -7.57 -11.63
N TYR A 163 -0.14 -8.21 -10.91
CA TYR A 163 1.27 -8.11 -11.23
C TYR A 163 1.89 -9.51 -11.25
N VAL A 164 2.27 -9.98 -12.45
CA VAL A 164 3.05 -11.21 -12.61
C VAL A 164 4.47 -10.92 -12.13
N LEU A 165 4.93 -11.66 -11.14
CA LEU A 165 6.21 -11.42 -10.48
C LEU A 165 7.37 -11.72 -11.43
N GLU A 166 8.45 -10.94 -11.32
CA GLU A 166 9.62 -11.06 -12.19
C GLU A 166 10.53 -12.25 -11.84
N ASP A 167 10.38 -12.84 -10.65
CA ASP A 167 11.05 -14.08 -10.22
C ASP A 167 10.87 -15.21 -11.24
N GLU A 168 11.96 -15.94 -11.55
CA GLU A 168 11.96 -16.96 -12.61
C GLU A 168 10.86 -18.01 -12.44
N ASP A 169 10.72 -18.52 -11.22
CA ASP A 169 9.75 -19.54 -10.81
C ASP A 169 9.44 -19.48 -9.29
N PHE A 170 8.67 -20.46 -8.78
CA PHE A 170 8.34 -20.60 -7.36
C PHE A 170 9.56 -20.66 -6.42
N LEU A 171 10.62 -21.39 -6.78
CA LEU A 171 11.79 -21.57 -5.92
C LEU A 171 12.69 -20.33 -5.91
N ALA A 172 12.81 -19.63 -7.05
CA ALA A 172 13.50 -18.34 -7.12
C ALA A 172 12.81 -17.31 -6.21
N TRP A 173 11.48 -17.18 -6.34
CA TRP A 173 10.65 -16.31 -5.50
C TRP A 173 10.76 -16.65 -4.01
N TYR A 174 10.68 -17.93 -3.64
CA TYR A 174 10.78 -18.37 -2.25
C TYR A 174 12.18 -18.18 -1.66
N HIS A 175 13.23 -18.41 -2.46
CA HIS A 175 14.60 -18.09 -2.05
C HIS A 175 14.81 -16.59 -1.86
N ARG A 176 14.28 -15.75 -2.76
CA ARG A 176 14.35 -14.28 -2.63
C ARG A 176 13.67 -13.79 -1.35
N TRP A 177 12.50 -14.31 -1.00
CA TRP A 177 11.84 -13.97 0.27
C TRP A 177 12.76 -14.20 1.46
N LEU A 178 13.40 -15.38 1.53
CA LEU A 178 14.33 -15.72 2.61
C LEU A 178 15.61 -14.87 2.59
N ASP A 179 16.17 -14.56 1.42
CA ASP A 179 17.37 -13.73 1.29
C ASP A 179 17.10 -12.28 1.69
N GLU A 180 16.00 -11.69 1.22
CA GLU A 180 15.55 -10.36 1.61
C GLU A 180 15.26 -10.27 3.12
N LEU A 181 14.55 -11.25 3.67
CA LEU A 181 14.25 -11.36 5.10
C LEU A 181 15.54 -11.39 5.94
N LEU A 182 16.51 -12.23 5.57
CA LEU A 182 17.79 -12.38 6.28
C LEU A 182 18.73 -11.18 6.09
N ALA A 183 18.62 -10.47 4.96
CA ALA A 183 19.30 -9.19 4.72
C ALA A 183 18.69 -8.03 5.54
N GLY A 184 17.52 -8.22 6.15
CA GLY A 184 16.79 -7.19 6.90
C GLY A 184 15.97 -6.25 6.02
N CYS A 185 15.70 -6.62 4.76
CA CYS A 185 14.73 -5.93 3.92
C CYS A 185 13.32 -6.05 4.53
N SER A 186 12.48 -5.04 4.31
CA SER A 186 11.06 -5.15 4.63
C SER A 186 10.36 -6.10 3.64
N VAL A 187 9.71 -7.13 4.18
CA VAL A 187 8.99 -8.16 3.40
C VAL A 187 7.46 -8.04 3.47
N THR A 188 6.93 -6.99 4.11
CA THR A 188 5.47 -6.79 4.27
C THR A 188 4.74 -6.72 2.92
N GLU A 189 5.34 -6.04 1.94
CA GLU A 189 4.80 -5.91 0.57
C GLU A 189 5.60 -6.72 -0.45
N PHE A 190 6.08 -7.90 -0.06
CA PHE A 190 6.98 -8.72 -0.88
C PHE A 190 6.49 -8.95 -2.33
N GLY A 191 5.18 -9.16 -2.50
CA GLY A 191 4.54 -9.38 -3.80
C GLY A 191 4.43 -8.16 -4.71
N TYR A 192 4.79 -6.95 -4.27
CA TYR A 192 4.72 -5.75 -5.11
C TYR A 192 6.09 -5.26 -5.61
N LYS A 193 7.19 -5.82 -5.10
CA LYS A 193 8.56 -5.42 -5.40
C LYS A 193 9.13 -6.11 -6.65
N ILE A 194 10.01 -5.39 -7.35
CA ILE A 194 10.94 -5.97 -8.35
C ILE A 194 12.08 -6.68 -7.58
N PRO A 195 12.54 -7.87 -8.02
CA PRO A 195 13.71 -8.53 -7.46
C PRO A 195 14.99 -7.73 -7.77
N GLY A 196 15.84 -7.50 -6.77
CA GLY A 196 17.13 -6.86 -6.97
C GLY A 196 17.75 -6.30 -5.69
N ASP A 197 19.06 -6.04 -5.76
CA ASP A 197 19.77 -5.21 -4.77
C ASP A 197 19.66 -3.71 -5.12
N GLU A 198 20.29 -2.83 -4.33
CA GLU A 198 20.29 -1.37 -4.60
C GLU A 198 20.77 -1.08 -6.03
N SER A 199 21.90 -1.66 -6.44
CA SER A 199 22.47 -1.48 -7.80
C SER A 199 21.47 -1.85 -8.90
N THR A 200 20.86 -3.04 -8.81
CA THR A 200 19.89 -3.54 -9.79
C THR A 200 18.67 -2.62 -9.87
N LEU A 201 18.10 -2.23 -8.74
CA LEU A 201 16.90 -1.40 -8.69
C LEU A 201 17.17 0.04 -9.16
N LEU A 202 18.34 0.61 -8.86
CA LEU A 202 18.74 1.93 -9.36
C LEU A 202 19.04 1.91 -10.88
N ALA A 203 19.56 0.81 -11.43
CA ALA A 203 19.71 0.62 -12.86
C ALA A 203 18.34 0.56 -13.58
N VAL A 204 17.37 -0.18 -13.03
CA VAL A 204 15.99 -0.20 -13.57
C VAL A 204 15.36 1.19 -13.47
N LEU A 205 15.43 1.85 -12.32
CA LEU A 205 14.87 3.20 -12.11
C LEU A 205 15.43 4.25 -13.07
N SER A 206 16.68 4.12 -13.51
CA SER A 206 17.32 5.12 -14.37
C SER A 206 17.29 4.80 -15.87
N GLY A 207 17.23 3.53 -16.25
CA GLY A 207 17.43 3.09 -17.63
C GLY A 207 16.30 2.27 -18.27
N ASP A 208 15.29 1.82 -17.52
CA ASP A 208 14.23 0.99 -18.10
C ASP A 208 13.32 1.81 -19.03
N PRO A 209 13.00 1.33 -20.26
CA PRO A 209 12.12 2.05 -21.16
C PRO A 209 10.70 2.23 -20.61
N ASP A 210 10.22 1.33 -19.75
CA ASP A 210 8.87 1.34 -19.22
C ASP A 210 8.76 2.19 -17.94
N PRO A 211 8.01 3.31 -17.94
CA PRO A 211 7.82 4.14 -16.76
C PRO A 211 7.13 3.41 -15.61
N ARG A 212 6.29 2.39 -15.86
CA ARG A 212 5.67 1.58 -14.80
C ARG A 212 6.71 0.74 -14.08
N ARG A 213 7.68 0.18 -14.82
CA ARG A 213 8.80 -0.58 -14.24
C ARG A 213 9.79 0.33 -13.51
N ARG A 214 10.12 1.52 -14.06
CA ARG A 214 10.89 2.56 -13.34
C ARG A 214 10.23 2.97 -12.02
N ALA A 215 8.93 3.28 -12.04
CA ALA A 215 8.18 3.66 -10.83
C ALA A 215 8.16 2.54 -9.77
N LYS A 216 7.93 1.28 -10.19
CA LYS A 216 7.99 0.13 -9.28
C LYS A 216 9.40 -0.13 -8.74
N ALA A 217 10.46 0.19 -9.49
CA ALA A 217 11.83 0.12 -8.98
C ALA A 217 12.09 1.16 -7.88
N ALA A 218 11.66 2.42 -8.03
CA ALA A 218 11.72 3.42 -6.96
C ALA A 218 11.01 2.95 -5.68
N HIS A 219 9.79 2.40 -5.83
CA HIS A 219 9.05 1.82 -4.71
C HIS A 219 9.82 0.66 -4.05
N SER A 220 10.42 -0.23 -4.84
CA SER A 220 11.16 -1.40 -4.33
C SER A 220 12.40 -1.01 -3.50
N VAL A 221 13.11 0.05 -3.88
CA VAL A 221 14.28 0.58 -3.13
C VAL A 221 13.92 0.99 -1.71
N ALA A 222 12.70 1.49 -1.47
CA ALA A 222 12.26 1.90 -0.13
C ALA A 222 12.12 0.74 0.89
N TYR A 223 12.22 -0.52 0.44
CA TYR A 223 12.14 -1.71 1.28
C TYR A 223 13.51 -2.35 1.57
N LEU A 224 14.60 -1.77 1.05
CA LEU A 224 15.96 -2.17 1.40
C LEU A 224 16.31 -1.76 2.85
N PRO A 225 17.18 -2.50 3.56
CA PRO A 225 17.51 -2.24 4.97
C PRO A 225 18.17 -0.87 5.19
N SER A 226 18.84 -0.35 4.17
CA SER A 226 19.43 0.99 4.13
C SER A 226 19.45 1.48 2.69
N THR A 227 19.42 2.80 2.51
CA THR A 227 19.56 3.45 1.19
C THR A 227 20.77 4.38 1.23
N GLY A 228 21.59 4.31 0.18
CA GLY A 228 22.84 5.04 0.10
C GLY A 228 22.72 6.46 -0.46
N ARG A 229 23.87 7.14 -0.55
CA ARG A 229 24.03 8.38 -1.33
C ARG A 229 23.59 8.19 -2.79
N GLU A 230 23.74 6.98 -3.33
CA GLU A 230 23.39 6.64 -4.71
C GLU A 230 21.87 6.61 -4.91
N THR A 231 21.12 6.02 -3.97
CA THR A 231 19.65 6.17 -3.93
C THR A 231 19.23 7.64 -3.89
N ALA A 232 19.89 8.49 -3.08
CA ALA A 232 19.54 9.92 -3.05
C ALA A 232 19.77 10.64 -4.39
N VAL A 233 20.86 10.33 -5.10
CA VAL A 233 21.11 10.85 -6.45
C VAL A 233 20.08 10.34 -7.45
N ALA A 234 19.78 9.04 -7.43
CA ALA A 234 18.83 8.41 -8.34
C ALA A 234 17.39 8.92 -8.13
N PHE A 235 16.93 9.04 -6.88
CA PHE A 235 15.61 9.60 -6.56
C PHE A 235 15.52 11.08 -6.92
N ALA A 236 16.59 11.87 -6.74
CA ALA A 236 16.62 13.27 -7.17
C ALA A 236 16.56 13.41 -8.71
N ALA A 237 17.16 12.48 -9.46
CA ALA A 237 17.04 12.43 -10.93
C ALA A 237 15.66 11.94 -11.38
N ALA A 238 15.13 10.89 -10.76
CA ALA A 238 13.80 10.33 -11.08
C ALA A 238 12.64 11.28 -10.71
N ALA A 239 12.83 12.18 -9.75
CA ALA A 239 11.91 13.29 -9.50
C ALA A 239 11.81 14.31 -10.66
N ALA A 240 12.64 14.17 -11.70
CA ALA A 240 12.57 14.93 -12.96
C ALA A 240 12.32 14.01 -14.18
N ASP A 241 11.88 12.77 -13.99
CA ASP A 241 11.53 11.84 -15.07
C ASP A 241 10.40 12.39 -15.97
N PRO A 242 10.42 12.14 -17.30
CA PRO A 242 9.34 12.55 -18.19
C PRO A 242 7.94 12.07 -17.76
N ASP A 243 7.83 10.89 -17.15
CA ASP A 243 6.55 10.31 -16.71
C ASP A 243 6.22 10.67 -15.25
N GLY A 244 5.03 11.24 -15.03
CA GLY A 244 4.57 11.67 -13.71
C GLY A 244 4.48 10.54 -12.69
N ARG A 245 4.26 9.30 -13.12
CA ARG A 245 4.23 8.11 -12.25
C ARG A 245 5.60 7.84 -11.64
N VAL A 246 6.67 8.05 -12.40
CA VAL A 246 8.05 7.88 -11.92
C VAL A 246 8.41 9.01 -10.97
N ARG A 247 8.07 10.26 -11.30
CA ARG A 247 8.29 11.42 -10.41
C ARG A 247 7.59 11.25 -9.06
N ALA A 248 6.32 10.87 -9.07
CA ALA A 248 5.54 10.62 -7.87
C ALA A 248 6.10 9.44 -7.06
N ALA A 249 6.42 8.31 -7.71
CA ALA A 249 6.98 7.14 -7.04
C ALA A 249 8.35 7.42 -6.40
N ALA A 250 9.23 8.19 -7.06
CA ALA A 250 10.52 8.60 -6.52
C ALA A 250 10.38 9.48 -5.28
N LEU A 251 9.46 10.46 -5.30
CA LEU A 251 9.19 11.32 -4.14
C LEU A 251 8.52 10.55 -3.00
N ALA A 252 7.55 9.67 -3.29
CA ALA A 252 6.91 8.82 -2.29
C ALA A 252 7.91 7.87 -1.61
N ALA A 253 8.77 7.22 -2.39
CA ALA A 253 9.86 6.39 -1.88
C ALA A 253 10.86 7.20 -1.03
N ALA A 254 11.24 8.40 -1.49
CA ALA A 254 12.11 9.30 -0.74
C ALA A 254 11.48 9.77 0.57
N ARG A 255 10.17 10.04 0.59
CA ARG A 255 9.40 10.41 1.78
C ARG A 255 9.37 9.25 2.80
N ALA A 256 9.05 8.05 2.34
CA ALA A 256 8.96 6.85 3.18
C ALA A 256 10.30 6.50 3.83
N ALA A 257 11.39 6.49 3.04
CA ALA A 257 12.74 6.18 3.51
C ALA A 257 13.52 7.41 4.05
N LYS A 258 12.89 8.60 4.10
CA LYS A 258 13.50 9.89 4.50
C LYS A 258 14.80 10.23 3.76
N VAL A 259 14.86 9.89 2.47
CA VAL A 259 16.01 10.17 1.59
C VAL A 259 16.08 11.67 1.30
N ALA A 260 17.29 12.24 1.40
CA ALA A 260 17.51 13.69 1.33
C ALA A 260 17.42 14.26 -0.10
N VAL A 261 16.21 14.33 -0.68
CA VAL A 261 15.95 14.89 -2.03
C VAL A 261 15.28 16.28 -2.01
N ALA A 262 15.40 17.02 -0.90
CA ALA A 262 14.74 18.31 -0.70
C ALA A 262 14.92 19.36 -1.84
N PRO A 263 16.06 19.46 -2.55
CA PRO A 263 16.17 20.35 -3.71
C PRO A 263 15.24 19.95 -4.87
N ALA A 264 15.18 18.65 -5.20
CA ALA A 264 14.29 18.14 -6.25
C ALA A 264 12.82 18.26 -5.83
N ALA A 265 12.49 17.95 -4.57
CA ALA A 265 11.16 18.13 -4.02
C ALA A 265 10.66 19.58 -4.13
N ARG A 266 11.52 20.59 -3.89
CA ARG A 266 11.13 22.01 -4.09
C ARG A 266 10.76 22.34 -5.54
N VAL A 267 11.45 21.77 -6.52
CA VAL A 267 11.12 21.95 -7.95
C VAL A 267 9.78 21.26 -8.28
N ALA A 268 9.56 20.08 -7.72
CA ALA A 268 8.33 19.30 -7.90
C ALA A 268 7.06 19.91 -7.26
N LEU A 269 7.18 20.96 -6.43
CA LEU A 269 6.02 21.71 -5.91
C LEU A 269 5.20 22.40 -7.01
N THR A 270 5.78 22.65 -8.18
CA THR A 270 5.10 23.28 -9.33
C THR A 270 4.88 22.30 -10.49
N ASP A 271 4.86 20.99 -10.22
CA ASP A 271 4.60 19.97 -11.23
C ASP A 271 3.17 20.03 -11.78
N HIS A 272 2.96 19.59 -13.02
CA HIS A 272 1.62 19.53 -13.61
C HIS A 272 0.74 18.48 -12.93
N GLU A 273 1.32 17.35 -12.52
CA GLU A 273 0.60 16.28 -11.84
C GLU A 273 0.35 16.59 -10.36
N PRO A 274 -0.91 16.59 -9.89
CA PRO A 274 -1.20 16.85 -8.47
C PRO A 274 -0.55 15.84 -7.52
N THR A 275 -0.45 14.57 -7.91
CA THR A 275 0.21 13.52 -7.13
C THR A 275 1.70 13.82 -6.89
N VAL A 276 2.38 14.40 -7.88
CA VAL A 276 3.78 14.82 -7.75
C VAL A 276 3.91 16.00 -6.79
N ARG A 277 3.02 17.01 -6.86
CA ARG A 277 3.00 18.14 -5.93
C ARG A 277 2.69 17.71 -4.49
N ALA A 278 1.75 16.79 -4.30
CA ALA A 278 1.37 16.23 -3.00
C ALA A 278 2.52 15.45 -2.34
N GLU A 279 3.22 14.61 -3.11
CA GLU A 279 4.40 13.89 -2.61
C GLU A 279 5.60 14.83 -2.37
N ALA A 280 5.78 15.87 -3.20
CA ALA A 280 6.82 16.88 -3.04
C ALA A 280 6.72 17.61 -1.68
N ILE A 281 5.55 18.12 -1.31
CA ILE A 281 5.35 18.77 0.00
C ILE A 281 5.46 17.76 1.15
N GLY A 282 5.03 16.51 0.93
CA GLY A 282 5.22 15.40 1.85
C GLY A 282 6.70 15.06 2.14
N VAL A 283 7.57 15.10 1.14
CA VAL A 283 9.03 14.95 1.30
C VAL A 283 9.59 16.07 2.17
N LEU A 284 9.25 17.32 1.88
CA LEU A 284 9.71 18.49 2.65
C LEU A 284 9.27 18.43 4.12
N ALA A 285 8.09 17.86 4.38
CA ALA A 285 7.58 17.60 5.72
C ALA A 285 8.34 16.46 6.42
N ALA A 286 8.54 15.33 5.76
CA ALA A 286 9.26 14.18 6.34
C ALA A 286 10.74 14.47 6.64
N LEU A 287 11.35 15.39 5.89
CA LEU A 287 12.72 15.89 6.10
C LEU A 287 12.80 17.08 7.09
N GLY A 288 11.67 17.60 7.59
CA GLY A 288 11.65 18.70 8.56
C GLY A 288 12.29 19.99 8.06
N THR A 289 12.10 20.34 6.77
CA THR A 289 12.81 21.46 6.14
C THR A 289 12.41 22.83 6.76
N PRO A 290 13.36 23.78 6.96
CA PRO A 290 13.05 25.04 7.65
C PRO A 290 11.99 25.93 6.98
N ASP A 291 11.93 25.87 5.65
CA ASP A 291 11.02 26.61 4.77
C ASP A 291 9.68 25.89 4.50
N LEU A 292 9.44 24.74 5.15
CA LEU A 292 8.25 23.91 4.96
C LEU A 292 6.93 24.70 5.03
N ALA A 293 6.78 25.56 6.04
CA ALA A 293 5.54 26.31 6.24
C ALA A 293 5.30 27.35 5.14
N ASP A 294 6.37 27.95 4.60
CA ASP A 294 6.26 28.97 3.56
C ASP A 294 5.92 28.31 2.22
N ARG A 295 6.57 27.18 1.89
CA ARG A 295 6.24 26.34 0.72
C ARG A 295 4.83 25.77 0.80
N ALA A 296 4.39 25.35 1.98
CA ALA A 296 3.04 24.86 2.16
C ALA A 296 1.98 25.97 2.00
N ARG A 297 2.24 27.20 2.46
CA ARG A 297 1.31 28.32 2.22
C ARG A 297 1.10 28.63 0.74
N GLU A 298 2.15 28.53 -0.07
CA GLU A 298 2.05 28.69 -1.53
C GLU A 298 1.08 27.66 -2.15
N LEU A 299 1.05 26.42 -1.61
CA LEU A 299 0.18 25.34 -2.08
C LEU A 299 -1.26 25.37 -1.52
N LEU A 300 -1.60 26.25 -0.58
CA LEU A 300 -3.01 26.40 -0.12
C LEU A 300 -3.94 26.93 -1.22
N ALA A 301 -3.36 27.53 -2.27
CA ALA A 301 -4.09 27.95 -3.46
C ALA A 301 -4.42 26.79 -4.41
N ASP A 302 -3.78 25.62 -4.28
CA ASP A 302 -3.88 24.51 -5.25
C ASP A 302 -5.34 24.05 -5.44
N PRO A 303 -5.81 23.77 -6.67
CA PRO A 303 -7.17 23.28 -6.89
C PRO A 303 -7.39 21.82 -6.48
N ASP A 304 -6.33 21.02 -6.34
CA ASP A 304 -6.45 19.58 -6.07
C ASP A 304 -6.60 19.24 -4.58
N ARG A 305 -7.55 18.35 -4.27
CA ARG A 305 -7.90 17.99 -2.90
C ARG A 305 -6.79 17.26 -2.14
N GLU A 306 -6.00 16.44 -2.83
CA GLU A 306 -4.93 15.64 -2.21
C GLU A 306 -3.71 16.52 -1.94
N VAL A 307 -3.39 17.45 -2.87
CA VAL A 307 -2.37 18.48 -2.63
C VAL A 307 -2.74 19.31 -1.40
N LEU A 308 -3.98 19.76 -1.27
CA LEU A 308 -4.45 20.51 -0.09
C LEU A 308 -4.35 19.68 1.20
N TRP A 309 -4.76 18.41 1.16
CA TRP A 309 -4.68 17.51 2.30
C TRP A 309 -3.23 17.35 2.80
N GLN A 310 -2.29 17.03 1.91
CA GLN A 310 -0.87 16.94 2.28
C GLN A 310 -0.29 18.30 2.70
N THR A 311 -0.75 19.40 2.10
CA THR A 311 -0.33 20.76 2.44
C THR A 311 -0.75 21.18 3.85
N MET A 312 -2.00 20.93 4.24
CA MET A 312 -2.48 21.20 5.60
C MET A 312 -1.76 20.31 6.62
N ARG A 313 -1.50 19.03 6.29
CA ARG A 313 -0.67 18.13 7.12
C ARG A 313 0.77 18.64 7.26
N ALA A 314 1.37 19.17 6.20
CA ALA A 314 2.69 19.78 6.24
C ALA A 314 2.74 21.03 7.14
N LEU A 315 1.72 21.89 7.07
CA LEU A 315 1.60 23.05 7.97
C LEU A 315 1.43 22.63 9.43
N THR A 316 0.56 21.67 9.74
CA THR A 316 0.44 21.10 11.10
C THR A 316 1.78 20.52 11.57
N ALA A 317 2.44 19.71 10.75
CA ALA A 317 3.74 19.11 11.09
C ALA A 317 4.86 20.16 11.28
N SER A 318 4.75 21.33 10.65
CA SER A 318 5.69 22.44 10.85
C SER A 318 5.53 23.18 12.18
N GLY A 319 4.41 22.98 12.90
CA GLY A 319 4.05 23.73 14.10
C GLY A 319 3.72 25.22 13.86
N LYS A 320 3.58 25.65 12.60
CA LYS A 320 3.38 27.06 12.19
C LYS A 320 2.02 27.31 11.51
N LEU A 321 1.10 26.34 11.55
CA LEU A 321 -0.26 26.47 11.00
C LEU A 321 -1.05 27.54 11.77
N LEU A 322 -1.69 28.47 11.06
CA LEU A 322 -2.55 29.50 11.63
C LEU A 322 -4.01 29.34 11.18
N GLY A 323 -4.98 29.82 11.97
CA GLY A 323 -6.38 29.89 11.56
C GLY A 323 -6.57 30.67 10.25
N ALA A 324 -5.80 31.73 10.05
CA ALA A 324 -5.80 32.53 8.82
C ALA A 324 -5.33 31.75 7.57
N ASP A 325 -4.48 30.72 7.73
CA ASP A 325 -4.07 29.85 6.62
C ASP A 325 -5.26 28.98 6.14
N LEU A 326 -6.18 28.61 7.04
CA LEU A 326 -7.31 27.71 6.78
C LEU A 326 -8.60 28.44 6.41
N ALA A 327 -8.76 29.71 6.81
CA ALA A 327 -9.97 30.50 6.56
C ALA A 327 -10.45 30.50 5.08
N PRO A 328 -9.57 30.61 4.05
CA PRO A 328 -10.00 30.53 2.66
C PRO A 328 -10.49 29.14 2.23
N LEU A 329 -10.04 28.07 2.89
CA LEU A 329 -10.42 26.70 2.55
C LEU A 329 -11.84 26.36 3.04
N LEU A 330 -12.29 27.01 4.12
CA LEU A 330 -13.63 26.86 4.68
C LEU A 330 -14.75 27.41 3.79
N THR A 331 -14.42 28.15 2.72
CA THR A 331 -15.40 28.64 1.74
C THR A 331 -15.34 27.92 0.40
N ARG A 332 -14.53 26.85 0.28
CA ARG A 332 -14.38 26.11 -0.98
C ARG A 332 -15.62 25.25 -1.29
N PRO A 333 -15.99 25.07 -2.58
CA PRO A 333 -17.17 24.30 -2.96
C PRO A 333 -17.14 22.82 -2.52
N ASP A 334 -15.96 22.21 -2.47
CA ASP A 334 -15.80 20.81 -2.04
C ASP A 334 -15.89 20.69 -0.51
N PRO A 335 -16.91 19.99 0.04
CA PRO A 335 -17.07 19.84 1.48
C PRO A 335 -16.00 18.94 2.12
N ASN A 336 -15.28 18.11 1.34
CA ASN A 336 -14.17 17.33 1.88
C ASN A 336 -13.00 18.26 2.25
N THR A 337 -12.67 19.21 1.39
CA THR A 337 -11.70 20.28 1.65
C THR A 337 -12.09 21.12 2.87
N ARG A 338 -13.36 21.54 2.98
CA ARG A 338 -13.87 22.26 4.16
C ARG A 338 -13.72 21.41 5.44
N THR A 339 -14.13 20.15 5.37
CA THR A 339 -14.02 19.19 6.48
C THR A 339 -12.57 19.02 6.95
N SER A 340 -11.63 18.86 6.02
CA SER A 340 -10.21 18.76 6.31
C SER A 340 -9.67 20.03 6.95
N ALA A 341 -10.03 21.22 6.43
CA ALA A 341 -9.64 22.49 7.04
C ALA A 341 -10.15 22.61 8.49
N VAL A 342 -11.41 22.25 8.76
CA VAL A 342 -11.96 22.24 10.14
C VAL A 342 -11.23 21.24 11.04
N TRP A 343 -10.85 20.06 10.54
CA TRP A 343 -10.02 19.12 11.29
C TRP A 343 -8.65 19.72 11.64
N HIS A 344 -8.01 20.41 10.69
CA HIS A 344 -6.73 21.08 10.92
C HIS A 344 -6.81 22.30 11.85
N LEU A 345 -7.98 22.93 12.03
CA LEU A 345 -8.16 24.00 13.04
C LEU A 345 -7.84 23.52 14.47
N ILE A 346 -7.94 22.22 14.76
CA ILE A 346 -7.60 21.64 16.09
C ILE A 346 -6.19 22.08 16.54
N GLU A 347 -5.20 21.97 15.65
CA GLU A 347 -3.78 22.25 15.93
C GLU A 347 -3.36 23.66 15.47
N ALA A 348 -4.29 24.48 14.97
CA ALA A 348 -3.96 25.80 14.41
C ALA A 348 -3.74 26.85 15.51
N GLY A 349 -2.69 27.66 15.33
CA GLY A 349 -2.42 28.84 16.15
C GLY A 349 -3.26 30.06 15.73
N GLY A 350 -3.26 31.08 16.59
CA GLY A 350 -4.03 32.31 16.37
C GLY A 350 -5.52 32.17 16.66
N GLU A 351 -6.31 33.12 16.16
CA GLU A 351 -7.76 33.14 16.33
C GLU A 351 -8.44 32.12 15.40
N VAL A 352 -9.20 31.19 15.97
CA VAL A 352 -10.00 30.20 15.21
C VAL A 352 -11.47 30.16 15.60
N THR A 353 -11.84 30.76 16.74
CA THR A 353 -13.21 30.71 17.28
C THR A 353 -14.26 31.16 16.24
N PRO A 354 -14.08 32.25 15.47
CA PRO A 354 -15.04 32.65 14.43
C PRO A 354 -15.11 31.67 13.25
N LEU A 355 -14.00 30.98 12.95
CA LEU A 355 -13.93 29.98 11.88
C LEU A 355 -14.69 28.71 12.26
N LEU A 356 -14.56 28.29 13.53
CA LEU A 356 -15.33 27.19 14.09
C LEU A 356 -16.82 27.55 14.21
N GLU A 357 -17.15 28.78 14.62
CA GLU A 357 -18.53 29.26 14.65
C GLU A 357 -19.17 29.23 13.26
N SER A 358 -18.48 29.74 12.23
CA SER A 358 -18.95 29.65 10.84
C SER A 358 -19.11 28.20 10.36
N ALA A 359 -18.22 27.30 10.76
CA ALA A 359 -18.28 25.89 10.36
C ALA A 359 -19.38 25.09 11.08
N LEU A 360 -19.93 25.59 12.19
CA LEU A 360 -21.13 25.00 12.80
C LEU A 360 -22.38 25.20 11.94
N ASP A 361 -22.41 26.19 11.05
CA ASP A 361 -23.55 26.49 10.17
C ASP A 361 -23.33 26.06 8.70
N ASP A 362 -22.30 25.25 8.43
CA ASP A 362 -22.05 24.68 7.09
C ASP A 362 -23.20 23.78 6.61
N GLU A 363 -23.45 23.78 5.30
CA GLU A 363 -24.45 22.91 4.65
C GLU A 363 -24.18 21.41 4.83
N ASP A 364 -22.91 20.97 4.79
CA ASP A 364 -22.53 19.56 4.89
C ASP A 364 -22.40 19.13 6.36
N SER A 365 -23.15 18.09 6.74
CA SER A 365 -23.20 17.62 8.13
C SER A 365 -21.84 17.13 8.66
N ARG A 366 -20.90 16.70 7.79
CA ARG A 366 -19.55 16.29 8.18
C ARG A 366 -18.72 17.50 8.62
N VAL A 367 -18.83 18.63 7.92
CA VAL A 367 -18.17 19.87 8.33
C VAL A 367 -18.68 20.29 9.71
N ARG A 368 -20.01 20.26 9.92
CA ARG A 368 -20.62 20.55 11.24
C ARG A 368 -20.17 19.56 12.33
N ILE A 369 -20.12 18.25 12.06
CA ILE A 369 -19.59 17.24 13.00
C ILE A 369 -18.15 17.58 13.40
N HIS A 370 -17.30 17.89 12.42
CA HIS A 370 -15.91 18.23 12.68
C HIS A 370 -15.76 19.57 13.41
N ALA A 371 -16.63 20.56 13.17
CA ALA A 371 -16.62 21.83 13.89
C ALA A 371 -16.92 21.64 15.38
N VAL A 372 -17.95 20.85 15.71
CA VAL A 372 -18.26 20.48 17.11
C VAL A 372 -17.11 19.73 17.77
N GLN A 373 -16.48 18.79 17.06
CA GLN A 373 -15.33 18.04 17.57
C GLN A 373 -14.07 18.89 17.76
N ALA A 374 -13.82 19.83 16.84
CA ALA A 374 -12.67 20.73 16.91
C ALA A 374 -12.83 21.75 18.05
N ALA A 375 -14.01 22.35 18.20
CA ALA A 375 -14.37 23.20 19.33
C ALA A 375 -14.13 22.49 20.67
N HIS A 376 -14.55 21.23 20.80
CA HIS A 376 -14.34 20.44 22.00
C HIS A 376 -12.86 20.13 22.28
N ARG A 377 -12.10 19.69 21.27
CA ARG A 377 -10.67 19.34 21.42
C ARG A 377 -9.80 20.54 21.79
N ARG A 378 -10.21 21.74 21.41
CA ARG A 378 -9.54 23.01 21.75
C ARG A 378 -10.05 23.68 23.04
N ASP A 379 -11.08 23.12 23.66
CA ASP A 379 -11.80 23.70 24.80
C ASP A 379 -12.34 25.14 24.54
N GLU A 380 -12.85 25.38 23.32
CA GLU A 380 -13.37 26.68 22.84
C GLU A 380 -14.76 26.99 23.45
N ARG A 381 -14.84 27.04 24.79
CA ARG A 381 -16.11 27.15 25.56
C ARG A 381 -16.92 28.41 25.27
N SER A 382 -16.31 29.44 24.70
CA SER A 382 -16.99 30.61 24.12
C SER A 382 -18.10 30.21 23.13
N LEU A 383 -17.90 29.11 22.39
CA LEU A 383 -18.87 28.57 21.43
C LEU A 383 -20.07 27.88 22.06
N LEU A 384 -20.17 27.73 23.39
CA LEU A 384 -21.30 27.05 24.05
C LEU A 384 -22.66 27.66 23.67
N ARG A 385 -22.72 28.98 23.41
CA ARG A 385 -23.94 29.63 22.90
C ARG A 385 -24.24 29.22 21.45
N ALA A 386 -23.25 29.21 20.57
CA ALA A 386 -23.38 28.78 19.19
C ALA A 386 -23.79 27.30 19.08
N LEU A 387 -23.16 26.41 19.85
CA LEU A 387 -23.52 24.98 19.91
C LEU A 387 -24.97 24.76 20.35
N ARG A 388 -25.44 25.49 21.38
CA ARG A 388 -26.85 25.44 21.82
C ARG A 388 -27.80 26.00 20.77
N GLY A 389 -27.40 27.05 20.05
CA GLY A 389 -28.12 27.58 18.89
C GLY A 389 -28.27 26.54 17.78
N ARG A 390 -27.15 25.99 17.31
CA ARG A 390 -27.11 24.94 16.27
C ARG A 390 -27.97 23.73 16.64
N LYS A 391 -27.88 23.25 17.89
CA LYS A 391 -28.70 22.13 18.40
C LYS A 391 -30.21 22.38 18.26
N ALA A 392 -30.68 23.61 18.42
CA ALA A 392 -32.11 23.93 18.34
C ALA A 392 -32.68 23.83 16.92
N VAL A 393 -31.82 23.79 15.90
CA VAL A 393 -32.16 23.77 14.46
C VAL A 393 -31.39 22.70 13.69
N GLU A 394 -30.86 21.68 14.37
CA GLU A 394 -30.13 20.57 13.73
C GLU A 394 -31.03 19.35 13.59
N GLU A 395 -31.02 18.75 12.39
CA GLU A 395 -31.80 17.56 12.06
C GLU A 395 -30.91 16.31 11.90
N HIS A 396 -29.62 16.48 11.62
CA HIS A 396 -28.73 15.36 11.34
C HIS A 396 -28.35 14.62 12.65
N PRO A 397 -28.69 13.32 12.80
CA PRO A 397 -28.61 12.63 14.09
C PRO A 397 -27.17 12.56 14.64
N THR A 398 -26.18 12.37 13.78
CA THR A 398 -24.77 12.33 14.19
C THR A 398 -24.26 13.71 14.67
N VAL A 399 -24.81 14.82 14.15
CA VAL A 399 -24.42 16.16 14.61
C VAL A 399 -25.03 16.39 16.00
N LEU A 400 -26.31 16.05 16.20
CA LEU A 400 -26.99 16.12 17.50
C LEU A 400 -26.25 15.34 18.59
N VAL A 401 -25.81 14.09 18.32
CA VAL A 401 -25.02 13.30 19.28
C VAL A 401 -23.69 13.96 19.65
N ASN A 402 -23.00 14.59 18.69
CA ASN A 402 -21.76 15.33 18.99
C ASN A 402 -22.07 16.60 19.79
N LEU A 403 -23.12 17.35 19.45
CA LEU A 403 -23.56 18.56 20.16
C LEU A 403 -23.94 18.22 21.61
N ASP A 404 -24.74 17.19 21.84
CA ASP A 404 -25.14 16.75 23.18
C ASP A 404 -23.95 16.40 24.06
N ARG A 405 -23.01 15.60 23.54
CA ARG A 405 -21.79 15.23 24.26
C ARG A 405 -20.97 16.45 24.67
N VAL A 406 -20.78 17.41 23.76
CA VAL A 406 -19.93 18.59 24.02
C VAL A 406 -20.63 19.60 24.92
N ILE A 407 -21.92 19.87 24.71
CA ILE A 407 -22.71 20.77 25.56
C ILE A 407 -22.79 20.20 26.99
N ALA A 408 -22.96 18.89 27.16
CA ALA A 408 -22.98 18.25 28.48
C ALA A 408 -21.60 18.27 29.18
N ALA A 409 -20.50 18.23 28.42
CA ALA A 409 -19.14 18.32 28.98
C ALA A 409 -18.74 19.76 29.39
N TRP A 410 -19.49 20.77 28.95
CA TRP A 410 -19.21 22.20 29.17
C TRP A 410 -20.29 22.93 30.01
N SER A 411 -21.36 22.23 30.41
CA SER A 411 -22.43 22.77 31.26
C SER A 411 -22.23 22.36 32.73
#